data_AF-A0A432MDU2-F1
#
_entry.id   AF-A0A432MDU2-F1
#
_cell.length_a   1.000
_cell.length_b   1.000
_cell.length_c   1.000
_cell.angle_alpha   90.00
_cell.angle_beta   90.00
_cell.angle_gamma   90.00
#
_symmetry.space_group_name_H-M   'P 1'
#
loop_
_entity.id
_entity.type
_entity.pdbx_description
1 polymer ?
#
loop_
_entity_poly.entity_id
_entity_poly.type
_entity_poly.pdbx_seq_one_letter_code
_entity_poly.pdbx_strand_id
1 'polypeptide(L)' 'MLIRVFDRGAATLIEAPADAVVHYGRVLGLPDLLEIRGTQGQEAVLLTESVAVSAARLGLYGLRLVEQQAARVRS' A
#
# COMPACT_ATOMS: atom_id res chain seq x y z
N MET A 1 -5.62 2.19 8.09
CA MET A 1 -6.20 1.05 7.34
C MET A 1 -5.08 0.13 6.90
N LEU A 2 -5.25 -1.19 6.93
CA LEU A 2 -4.25 -2.15 6.47
C LEU A 2 -4.59 -2.59 5.03
N ILE A 3 -3.64 -2.52 4.12
CA ILE A 3 -3.80 -2.89 2.71
C ILE A 3 -2.76 -3.95 2.37
N ARG A 4 -3.17 -5.00 1.66
CA ARG A 4 -2.28 -6.02 1.13
C ARG A 4 -2.05 -5.78 -0.35
N VAL A 5 -0.80 -5.51 -0.71
CA VAL A 5 -0.36 -5.19 -2.07
C VAL A 5 0.65 -6.25 -2.52
N PHE A 6 0.64 -6.67 -3.78
CA PHE A 6 1.67 -7.58 -4.30
C PHE A 6 2.74 -6.78 -5.05
N ASP A 7 3.99 -6.91 -4.59
CA ASP A 7 5.15 -6.31 -5.27
C ASP A 7 6.20 -7.39 -5.52
N ARG A 8 6.66 -7.49 -6.77
CA ARG A 8 7.66 -8.47 -7.21
C ARG A 8 7.36 -9.93 -6.81
N GLY A 9 6.08 -10.30 -6.80
CA GLY A 9 5.63 -11.65 -6.44
C GLY A 9 5.51 -11.92 -4.94
N ALA A 10 5.72 -10.92 -4.08
CA ALA A 10 5.56 -11.03 -2.63
C ALA A 10 4.39 -10.16 -2.13
N ALA A 11 3.57 -10.72 -1.24
CA ALA A 11 2.52 -9.97 -0.55
C ALA A 11 3.15 -9.05 0.51
N THR A 12 2.96 -7.75 0.35
CA THR A 12 3.42 -6.70 1.25
C THR A 12 2.23 -6.06 1.96
N LEU A 13 2.34 -5.84 3.26
CA LEU A 13 1.30 -5.15 4.03
C LEU A 13 1.71 -3.69 4.25
N ILE A 14 0.81 -2.78 3.89
CA ILE A 14 0.97 -1.34 4.05
C ILE A 14 -0.10 -0.85 5.01
N GLU A 15 0.31 -0.08 6.00
CA GLU A 15 -0.57 0.76 6.78
C GLU A 15 -0.75 2.10 6.06
N ALA A 16 -2.00 2.45 5.77
CA ALA A 16 -2.39 3.68 5.08
C ALA A 16 -3.31 4.55 5.96
N PRO A 17 -3.42 5.85 5.68
CA PRO A 17 -4.41 6.74 6.29
C PRO A 17 -5.84 6.19 6.21
N ALA A 18 -6.70 6.62 7.14
CA ALA A 18 -8.07 6.10 7.24
C ALA A 18 -8.98 6.53 6.08
N ASP A 19 -8.65 7.65 5.43
CA ASP A 19 -9.34 8.24 4.29
C ASP A 19 -8.76 7.81 2.93
N ALA A 20 -7.76 6.92 2.93
CA ALA A 20 -7.24 6.31 1.72
C ALA A 20 -8.31 5.44 1.05
N VAL A 21 -8.39 5.50 -0.28
CA VAL A 21 -9.32 4.70 -1.08
C VAL A 21 -8.54 3.65 -1.88
N VAL A 22 -8.99 2.41 -1.76
CA VAL A 22 -8.39 1.28 -2.47
C VAL A 22 -9.25 0.96 -3.69
N HIS A 23 -8.65 1.05 -4.88
CA HIS A 23 -9.30 0.69 -6.12
C HIS A 23 -8.85 -0.71 -6.52
N TYR A 24 -9.78 -1.65 -6.54
CA TYR A 24 -9.50 -3.04 -6.84
C TYR A 24 -9.56 -3.29 -8.35
N GLY A 25 -8.55 -4.01 -8.85
CA GLY A 25 -8.51 -4.46 -10.23
C GLY A 25 -9.59 -5.48 -10.53
N ARG A 26 -9.88 -5.66 -11.83
CA ARG A 26 -10.83 -6.69 -12.31
C ARG A 26 -10.27 -8.11 -12.19
N VAL A 27 -8.97 -8.25 -11.94
CA VAL A 27 -8.26 -9.53 -11.94
C VAL A 27 -7.80 -9.82 -10.51
N LEU A 28 -8.22 -10.97 -9.96
CA LEU A 28 -7.78 -11.56 -8.69
C LEU A 28 -8.18 -10.83 -7.37
N GLY A 29 -8.97 -9.76 -7.42
CA GLY A 29 -9.44 -9.07 -6.21
C GLY A 29 -8.31 -8.39 -5.42
N LEU A 30 -7.22 -8.05 -6.10
CA LEU A 30 -6.08 -7.34 -5.56
C LEU A 30 -6.21 -5.83 -5.83
N PRO A 31 -5.63 -4.98 -4.97
CA PRO A 31 -5.71 -3.53 -5.15
C PRO A 31 -4.78 -3.06 -6.28
N ASP A 32 -5.32 -2.53 -7.36
CA ASP A 32 -4.52 -2.01 -8.48
C ASP A 32 -3.97 -0.61 -8.19
N LEU A 33 -4.79 0.23 -7.55
CA LEU A 33 -4.45 1.62 -7.23
C LEU A 33 -4.82 1.96 -5.78
N LEU A 34 -3.98 2.80 -5.18
CA LEU A 34 -4.20 3.42 -3.89
C LEU A 34 -4.30 4.93 -4.07
N GLU A 35 -5.46 5.48 -3.76
CA GLU A 35 -5.68 6.92 -3.72
C GLU A 35 -5.52 7.45 -2.30
N ILE A 36 -4.58 8.37 -2.11
CA ILE A 36 -4.40 9.09 -0.85
C ILE A 36 -4.96 10.49 -1.02
N ARG A 37 -6.00 10.80 -0.24
CA ARG A 37 -6.56 12.14 -0.22
C ARG A 37 -5.55 13.07 0.45
N GLY A 38 -5.20 14.14 -0.25
CA GLY A 38 -4.38 15.20 0.32
C GLY A 38 -5.11 15.87 1.48
N THR A 39 -4.36 16.45 2.42
CA THR A 39 -4.94 17.35 3.43
C THR A 39 -5.42 18.64 2.77
N GLN A 40 -6.48 19.25 3.31
CA GLN A 40 -7.13 20.50 2.87
C GLN A 40 -6.38 21.31 1.79
N GLY A 41 -6.90 21.29 0.56
CA GLY A 41 -6.36 22.06 -0.57
C GLY A 41 -5.28 21.34 -1.39
N GLN A 42 -4.86 20.14 -1.00
CA GLN A 42 -3.97 19.30 -1.81
C GLN A 42 -4.76 18.34 -2.70
N GLU A 43 -4.25 18.10 -3.91
CA GLU A 43 -4.80 17.10 -4.82
C GLU A 43 -4.61 15.68 -4.26
N ALA A 44 -5.54 14.79 -4.59
CA ALA A 44 -5.40 13.38 -4.28
C ALA A 44 -4.27 12.76 -5.11
N VAL A 45 -3.48 11.89 -4.49
CA VAL A 45 -2.39 11.18 -5.16
C VAL A 45 -2.84 9.75 -5.43
N LEU A 46 -2.79 9.34 -6.70
CA LEU A 46 -3.01 7.95 -7.11
C LEU A 46 -1.68 7.21 -7.28
N LEU A 47 -1.54 6.10 -6.57
CA LEU A 47 -0.35 5.26 -6.57
C LEU A 47 -0.69 3.87 -7.12
N THR A 48 0.10 3.35 -8.06
CA THR A 48 0.05 1.92 -8.41
C THR A 48 0.64 1.08 -7.28
N GLU A 49 0.43 -0.23 -7.32
CA GLU A 49 0.95 -1.19 -6.35
C GLU A 49 2.43 -1.00 -6.00
N SER A 50 3.30 -0.99 -7.01
CA SER A 50 4.75 -0.87 -6.84
C SER A 50 5.19 0.49 -6.29
N VAL A 51 4.46 1.55 -6.67
CA VAL A 51 4.72 2.90 -6.19
C VAL A 51 4.23 3.05 -4.75
N ALA A 52 3.09 2.47 -4.38
CA ALA A 52 2.57 2.48 -3.01
C ALA A 52 3.55 1.80 -2.04
N VAL A 53 4.13 0.66 -2.44
CA VAL A 53 5.18 -0.01 -1.65
C VAL A 53 6.42 0.87 -1.51
N SER A 54 6.86 1.51 -2.60
CA SER A 54 8.02 2.40 -2.57
C SER A 54 7.78 3.63 -1.69
N ALA A 55 6.61 4.26 -1.79
CA ALA A 55 6.20 5.38 -0.96
C ALA A 55 6.13 5.00 0.53
N ALA A 56 5.59 3.81 0.84
CA ALA A 56 5.56 3.29 2.21
C ALA A 56 6.95 3.02 2.79
N ARG A 57 7.93 2.58 1.98
CA ARG A 57 9.33 2.44 2.40
C ARG A 57 9.98 3.79 2.72
N LEU A 58 9.56 4.84 2.03
CA LEU A 58 10.08 6.19 2.19
C LEU A 58 9.31 7.04 3.21
N GLY A 59 8.23 6.51 3.81
CA GLY A 59 7.40 7.23 4.77
C GLY A 59 6.59 8.37 4.15
N LEU A 60 6.26 8.29 2.86
CA LEU A 60 5.52 9.33 2.14
C LEU A 60 4.01 9.13 2.27
N TYR A 61 3.25 10.23 2.18
CA TYR A 61 1.78 10.21 2.16
C TYR A 61 1.13 9.51 3.37
N GLY A 62 1.82 9.48 4.51
CA GLY A 62 1.36 8.78 5.71
C GLY A 62 1.32 7.25 5.56
N LEU A 63 2.00 6.70 4.54
CA LEU A 63 2.11 5.26 4.32
C LEU A 63 3.27 4.66 5.12
N ARG A 64 3.07 3.45 5.62
CA ARG A 64 4.09 2.71 6.36
C ARG A 64 4.08 1.23 6.00
N LEU A 65 5.26 0.64 5.80
CA LEU A 65 5.38 -0.81 5.72
C LEU A 65 5.12 -1.44 7.08
N VAL A 66 4.29 -2.47 7.10
CA VAL A 66 4.15 -3.34 8.26
C VAL A 66 5.22 -4.40 8.12
N GLU A 67 6.22 -4.36 8.99
CA GLU A 67 7.26 -5.39 9.03
C GLU A 67 6.61 -6.75 9.27
N GLN A 68 6.53 -7.58 8.22
CA GLN A 68 6.26 -8.99 8.40
C GLN A 68 7.52 -9.57 9.02
N GLN A 69 7.46 -9.94 10.31
CA GLN A 69 8.48 -10.81 10.90
C GLN A 69 8.68 -11.98 9.93
N ALA A 70 9.88 -12.08 9.36
CA ALA A 70 10.23 -13.17 8.47
C ALA A 70 9.86 -14.46 9.19
N ALA A 71 8.89 -15.20 8.64
CA ALA A 71 8.52 -16.49 9.17
C ALA A 71 9.82 -17.31 9.24
N ARG A 72 10.31 -17.56 10.45
CA ARG A 72 11.50 -18.38 10.65
C ARG A 72 11.17 -19.74 10.05
N VAL A 73 11.69 -19.98 8.85
CA VAL A 73 11.69 -21.31 8.24
C VAL A 73 12.52 -22.16 9.21
N ARG A 74 11.84 -22.97 10.03
CA ARG A 74 12.50 -24.00 10.81
C ARG A 74 12.99 -25.05 9.82
N SER A 75 14.28 -25.00 9.50
CA SER A 75 15.02 -26.09 8.88
C SER A 75 15.04 -27.31 9.80
#